data_AF-G8GQ98-F1
#
_entry.id   AF-G8GQ98-F1
#
_cell.length_a   1.000
_cell.length_b   1.000
_cell.length_c   1.000
_cell.angle_alpha   90.00
_cell.angle_beta   90.00
_cell.angle_gamma   90.00
#
_symmetry.space_group_name_H-M   'P 1'
#
loop_
_entity.id
_entity.type
_entity.pdbx_description
1 polymer ?
#
loop_
_entity_poly.entity_id
_entity_poly.type
_entity_poly.pdbx_seq_one_letter_code
_entity_poly.pdbx_strand_id
1 'polypeptide(L)'
;ASIVASHYNPEFVVNVKETGETLLVNYKDIKNLKVTAIEAERFLHDGGFDKTGRYFLVAANARHRIAIIDTKEDKLVGVINSGGQTPHPGRGANFIHPKYGPVWATSHLGNETISFIGTDPEKHKENAWKVVQTVDGQGGGSLFIKTHPKSENLYVDTPLNTDAEISSSVAVFKIKDLAKDKPEYKVLPIGQWSGISEGARRVVQGEFNKDGTEIWFSVW
;
A
#
# COMPACT_ATOMS: atom_id res chain seq x y z
N ALA A 1 8.60 6.84 8.44
CA ALA A 1 8.97 7.42 7.13
C ALA A 1 9.75 6.38 6.36
N SER A 2 9.51 6.20 5.06
CA SER A 2 10.15 5.16 4.24
C SER A 2 11.48 5.61 3.66
N ILE A 3 12.39 4.63 3.52
CA ILE A 3 13.62 4.71 2.72
C ILE A 3 13.66 3.48 1.81
N VAL A 4 13.76 3.69 0.49
CA VAL A 4 13.82 2.60 -0.51
C VAL A 4 14.84 2.94 -1.59
N ALA A 5 15.38 1.94 -2.28
CA ALA A 5 16.28 2.16 -3.42
C ALA A 5 15.46 2.27 -4.72
N SER A 6 15.77 3.25 -5.57
CA SER A 6 15.22 3.37 -6.92
C SER A 6 15.75 2.23 -7.82
N HIS A 7 14.92 1.80 -8.76
CA HIS A 7 15.27 0.79 -9.77
C HIS A 7 15.72 1.40 -11.11
N TYR A 8 15.67 2.74 -11.24
CA TYR A 8 15.96 3.46 -12.49
C TYR A 8 17.25 4.28 -12.40
N ASN A 9 17.35 5.08 -11.34
CA ASN A 9 18.54 5.84 -10.99
C ASN A 9 19.20 5.24 -9.73
N PRO A 10 20.53 5.37 -9.56
CA PRO A 10 21.26 4.91 -8.38
C PRO A 10 21.04 5.87 -7.21
N GLU A 11 19.82 5.84 -6.70
CA GLU A 11 19.30 6.77 -5.71
C GLU A 11 18.55 6.04 -4.60
N PHE A 12 18.65 6.58 -3.39
CA PHE A 12 17.68 6.31 -2.34
C PHE A 12 16.53 7.32 -2.44
N VAL A 13 15.31 6.82 -2.30
CA VAL A 13 14.09 7.62 -2.11
C VAL A 13 13.83 7.72 -0.61
N VAL A 14 13.90 8.93 -0.05
CA VAL A 14 13.80 9.19 1.38
C VAL A 14 12.68 10.17 1.67
N ASN A 15 11.71 9.77 2.50
CA ASN A 15 10.61 10.67 2.90
C ASN A 15 10.95 11.46 4.15
N VAL A 16 10.73 12.78 4.11
CA VAL A 16 10.85 13.68 5.25
C VAL A 16 9.46 14.14 5.67
N LYS A 17 9.01 13.64 6.83
CA LYS A 17 7.59 13.66 7.22
C LYS A 17 7.04 15.08 7.39
N GLU A 18 7.66 15.89 8.25
CA GLU A 18 7.08 17.18 8.68
C GLU A 18 7.13 18.24 7.58
N THR A 19 8.21 18.27 6.79
CA THR A 19 8.38 19.18 5.64
C THR A 19 7.58 18.72 4.42
N GLY A 20 7.29 17.43 4.30
CA GLY A 20 6.52 16.88 3.18
C GLY A 20 7.34 16.73 1.91
N GLU A 21 8.64 16.49 2.05
CA GLU A 21 9.57 16.34 0.93
C GLU A 21 9.97 14.88 0.73
N THR A 22 10.07 14.48 -0.53
CA THR A 22 10.73 13.24 -0.93
C THR A 22 12.10 13.58 -1.50
N LEU A 23 13.16 13.08 -0.89
CA LEU A 23 14.53 13.28 -1.36
C LEU A 23 14.96 12.09 -2.23
N LEU A 24 15.52 12.39 -3.41
CA LEU A 24 16.21 11.42 -4.26
C LEU A 24 17.71 11.62 -4.07
N VAL A 25 18.33 10.75 -3.27
CA VAL A 25 19.71 10.87 -2.81
C VAL A 25 20.60 9.98 -3.69
N ASN A 26 21.37 10.59 -4.58
CA ASN A 26 22.20 9.87 -5.54
C ASN A 26 23.49 9.36 -4.90
N TYR A 27 23.67 8.04 -4.90
CA TYR A 27 24.80 7.39 -4.24
C TYR A 27 25.97 7.03 -5.18
N LYS A 28 25.97 7.50 -6.45
CA LYS A 28 27.13 7.29 -7.36
C LYS A 28 28.41 7.91 -6.84
N ASP A 29 28.31 9.08 -6.20
CA ASP A 29 29.42 9.79 -5.61
C ASP A 29 29.01 10.36 -4.25
N ILE A 30 29.34 9.60 -3.20
CA ILE A 30 29.03 9.98 -1.82
C ILE A 30 29.88 11.14 -1.29
N LYS A 31 30.96 11.52 -1.98
CA LYS A 31 31.80 12.67 -1.60
C LYS A 31 31.23 13.98 -2.17
N ASN A 32 30.64 13.92 -3.37
CA ASN A 32 29.99 15.04 -4.04
C ASN A 32 28.48 14.77 -4.19
N LEU A 33 27.81 14.60 -3.06
CA LEU A 33 26.43 14.09 -2.99
C LEU A 33 25.45 14.99 -3.78
N LYS A 34 24.69 14.38 -4.69
CA LYS A 34 23.57 15.03 -5.38
C LYS A 34 22.26 14.61 -4.75
N VAL A 35 21.40 15.58 -4.46
CA VAL A 35 20.07 15.35 -3.89
C VAL A 35 19.06 16.18 -4.66
N THR A 36 18.00 15.52 -5.13
CA THR A 36 16.80 16.20 -5.63
C THR A 36 15.76 16.21 -4.51
N ALA A 37 15.37 17.39 -4.03
CA ALA A 37 14.28 17.53 -3.08
C ALA A 37 12.98 17.81 -3.83
N ILE A 38 11.99 16.91 -3.67
CA ILE A 38 10.69 17.01 -4.32
C ILE A 38 9.66 17.40 -3.28
N GLU A 39 9.06 18.58 -3.43
CA GLU A 39 7.89 18.97 -2.65
C GLU A 39 6.72 18.05 -3.01
N ALA A 40 6.16 17.37 -2.01
CA ALA A 40 5.05 16.44 -2.20
C ALA A 40 3.84 16.87 -1.35
N GLU A 41 3.74 16.37 -0.12
CA GLU A 41 2.65 16.69 0.80
C GLU A 41 3.12 16.43 2.24
N ARG A 42 2.65 17.22 3.20
CA ARG A 42 3.05 17.06 4.60
C ARG A 42 2.57 15.73 5.17
N PHE A 43 3.32 15.22 6.15
CA PHE A 43 3.07 13.99 6.87
C PHE A 43 3.33 12.71 6.08
N LEU A 44 4.25 12.74 5.12
CA LEU A 44 4.74 11.53 4.43
C LEU A 44 5.09 10.44 5.44
N HIS A 45 4.71 9.21 5.14
CA HIS A 45 4.91 8.07 6.02
C HIS A 45 5.52 6.90 5.25
N ASP A 46 4.72 5.94 4.85
CA ASP A 46 5.08 4.71 4.16
C ASP A 46 4.54 4.69 2.74
N GLY A 47 5.10 3.82 1.92
CA GLY A 47 4.85 3.76 0.49
C GLY A 47 5.64 2.66 -0.19
N GLY A 48 5.34 2.44 -1.46
CA GLY A 48 6.04 1.46 -2.28
C GLY A 48 5.95 1.77 -3.76
N PHE A 49 6.74 1.05 -4.53
CA PHE A 49 6.72 1.19 -5.97
C PHE A 49 5.48 0.54 -6.58
N ASP A 50 5.02 1.10 -7.70
CA ASP A 50 4.13 0.39 -8.61
C ASP A 50 4.79 -0.89 -9.16
N LYS A 51 4.02 -1.74 -9.85
CA LYS A 51 4.56 -3.01 -10.39
C LYS A 51 5.75 -2.86 -11.34
N THR A 52 5.95 -1.70 -11.96
CA THR A 52 7.08 -1.46 -12.87
C THR A 52 8.37 -1.07 -12.13
N GLY A 53 8.27 -0.70 -10.85
CA GLY A 53 9.40 -0.20 -10.08
C GLY A 53 9.74 1.27 -10.36
N ARG A 54 8.91 2.00 -11.12
CA ARG A 54 9.19 3.37 -11.58
C ARG A 54 8.56 4.43 -10.71
N TYR A 55 7.30 4.22 -10.35
CA TYR A 55 6.52 5.22 -9.67
C TYR A 55 6.46 4.85 -8.19
N PHE A 56 6.95 5.73 -7.33
CA PHE A 56 6.87 5.55 -5.89
C PHE A 56 5.60 6.23 -5.37
N LEU A 57 4.67 5.43 -4.87
CA LEU A 57 3.42 5.89 -4.26
C LEU A 57 3.60 5.92 -2.74
N VAL A 58 3.40 7.09 -2.13
CA VAL A 58 3.59 7.31 -0.69
C VAL A 58 2.37 7.96 -0.05
N ALA A 59 2.00 7.46 1.12
CA ALA A 59 0.95 8.03 1.95
C ALA A 59 1.41 9.29 2.69
N ALA A 60 0.71 10.40 2.45
CA ALA A 60 0.66 11.56 3.34
C ALA A 60 -0.50 11.36 4.32
N ASN A 61 -0.29 10.44 5.28
CA ASN A 61 -1.38 9.78 5.99
C ASN A 61 -2.33 10.73 6.72
N ALA A 62 -1.81 11.67 7.50
CA ALA A 62 -2.61 12.66 8.24
C ALA A 62 -3.36 13.66 7.34
N ARG A 63 -3.06 13.68 6.03
CA ARG A 63 -3.77 14.47 5.00
C ARG A 63 -4.71 13.64 4.14
N HIS A 64 -4.80 12.33 4.39
CA HIS A 64 -5.64 11.40 3.64
C HIS A 64 -5.31 11.36 2.14
N ARG A 65 -4.03 11.56 1.80
CA ARG A 65 -3.54 11.73 0.43
C ARG A 65 -2.43 10.74 0.09
N ILE A 66 -2.27 10.49 -1.20
CA ILE A 66 -1.17 9.73 -1.78
C ILE A 66 -0.41 10.66 -2.73
N ALA A 67 0.90 10.81 -2.53
CA ALA A 67 1.79 11.45 -3.49
C ALA A 67 2.45 10.39 -4.38
N ILE A 68 2.68 10.75 -5.65
CA ILE A 68 3.24 9.85 -6.67
C ILE A 68 4.49 10.51 -7.23
N ILE A 69 5.63 9.82 -7.10
CA ILE A 69 6.93 10.29 -7.56
C ILE A 69 7.40 9.43 -8.74
N ASP A 70 7.79 10.05 -9.85
CA ASP A 70 8.44 9.37 -10.97
C ASP A 70 9.95 9.33 -10.69
N THR A 71 10.50 8.17 -10.33
CA THR A 71 11.93 8.04 -9.99
C THR A 71 12.82 7.85 -11.21
N LYS A 72 12.26 7.88 -12.42
CA LYS A 72 13.05 7.94 -13.66
C LYS A 72 13.30 9.39 -14.06
N GLU A 73 12.30 10.24 -13.89
CA GLU A 73 12.31 11.65 -14.28
C GLU A 73 12.53 12.60 -13.09
N ASP A 74 12.76 12.04 -11.90
CA ASP A 74 13.04 12.72 -10.64
C ASP A 74 12.07 13.85 -10.30
N LYS A 75 10.75 13.59 -10.44
CA LYS A 75 9.71 14.61 -10.26
C LYS A 75 8.43 14.09 -9.62
N LEU A 76 7.68 15.01 -9.01
CA LEU A 76 6.29 14.76 -8.60
C LEU A 76 5.39 14.58 -9.82
N VAL A 77 4.65 13.48 -9.87
CA VAL A 77 3.57 13.26 -10.84
C VAL A 77 2.30 13.97 -10.38
N GLY A 78 1.97 13.84 -9.10
CA GLY A 78 0.83 14.50 -8.47
C GLY A 78 0.56 14.02 -7.06
N VAL A 79 -0.41 14.67 -6.42
CA VAL A 79 -0.94 14.30 -5.11
C VAL A 79 -2.45 14.12 -5.24
N ILE A 80 -2.97 12.98 -4.80
CA ILE A 80 -4.39 12.63 -4.92
C ILE A 80 -5.00 12.30 -3.57
N ASN A 81 -6.29 12.53 -3.41
CA ASN A 81 -7.02 12.03 -2.25
C ASN A 81 -7.08 10.50 -2.30
N SER A 82 -6.83 9.86 -1.17
CA SER A 82 -6.82 8.39 -1.05
C SER A 82 -8.22 7.78 -1.14
N GLY A 83 -9.28 8.55 -0.86
CA GLY A 83 -10.66 8.06 -0.82
C GLY A 83 -11.09 7.48 0.53
N GLY A 84 -10.15 7.25 1.46
CA GLY A 84 -10.42 6.87 2.85
C GLY A 84 -9.72 7.78 3.84
N GLN A 85 -9.71 7.39 5.12
CA GLN A 85 -9.09 8.19 6.20
C GLN A 85 -7.79 7.56 6.66
N THR A 86 -6.70 8.32 6.62
CA THR A 86 -5.37 7.93 7.09
C THR A 86 -4.86 6.66 6.39
N PRO A 87 -4.54 6.76 5.08
CA PRO A 87 -4.00 5.62 4.33
C PRO A 87 -2.72 5.11 4.99
N HIS A 88 -2.62 3.78 5.13
CA HIS A 88 -1.48 3.11 5.73
C HIS A 88 -1.14 1.85 4.93
N PRO A 89 -0.40 1.99 3.81
CA PRO A 89 -0.17 0.89 2.87
C PRO A 89 0.89 -0.13 3.30
N GLY A 90 1.79 0.22 4.20
CA GLY A 90 3.12 -0.38 4.21
C GLY A 90 3.83 -0.10 2.88
N ARG A 91 4.12 -1.15 2.10
CA ARG A 91 4.57 -1.02 0.69
C ARG A 91 3.41 -0.98 -0.31
N GLY A 92 2.19 -1.23 0.15
CA GLY A 92 1.00 -1.45 -0.66
C GLY A 92 1.01 -2.79 -1.38
N ALA A 93 0.00 -2.98 -2.24
CA ALA A 93 -0.20 -4.22 -2.99
C ALA A 93 -0.43 -3.91 -4.48
N ASN A 94 0.42 -4.46 -5.35
CA ASN A 94 0.32 -4.31 -6.79
C ASN A 94 -0.35 -5.53 -7.43
N PHE A 95 -1.32 -5.32 -8.31
CA PHE A 95 -1.93 -6.39 -9.11
C PHE A 95 -2.59 -5.85 -10.39
N ILE A 96 -3.08 -6.75 -11.24
CA ILE A 96 -3.88 -6.38 -12.41
C ILE A 96 -5.36 -6.42 -12.02
N HIS A 97 -5.99 -5.25 -11.96
CA HIS A 97 -7.42 -5.14 -11.77
C HIS A 97 -8.16 -5.64 -13.02
N PRO A 98 -9.19 -6.50 -12.88
CA PRO A 98 -9.91 -7.07 -14.03
C PRO A 98 -10.57 -6.02 -14.94
N LYS A 99 -10.89 -4.83 -14.41
CA LYS A 99 -11.52 -3.73 -15.16
C LYS A 99 -10.60 -2.55 -15.48
N TYR A 100 -9.63 -2.25 -14.61
CA TYR A 100 -8.89 -0.97 -14.66
C TYR A 100 -7.42 -1.14 -15.04
N GLY A 101 -6.95 -2.37 -15.27
CA GLY A 101 -5.55 -2.65 -15.58
C GLY A 101 -4.66 -2.62 -14.33
N PRO A 102 -3.36 -2.30 -14.48
CA PRO A 102 -2.43 -2.19 -13.36
C PRO A 102 -2.90 -1.22 -12.26
N VAL A 103 -2.96 -1.71 -11.03
CA VAL A 103 -3.27 -0.90 -9.85
C VAL A 103 -2.31 -1.17 -8.71
N TRP A 104 -2.14 -0.15 -7.87
CA TRP A 104 -1.54 -0.23 -6.54
C TRP A 104 -2.62 0.04 -5.49
N ALA A 105 -2.63 -0.72 -4.41
CA ALA A 105 -3.68 -0.67 -3.39
C ALA A 105 -3.16 -0.28 -2.01
N THR A 106 -3.99 0.45 -1.27
CA THR A 106 -3.79 0.80 0.15
C THR A 106 -5.06 0.52 0.96
N SER A 107 -4.89 0.05 2.19
CA SER A 107 -5.92 0.10 3.22
C SER A 107 -5.76 1.37 4.07
N HIS A 108 -6.67 1.55 5.03
CA HIS A 108 -6.78 2.76 5.82
C HIS A 108 -6.83 2.46 7.32
N LEU A 109 -6.18 3.31 8.10
CA LEU A 109 -6.21 3.23 9.55
C LEU A 109 -7.52 3.81 10.12
N GLY A 110 -8.00 4.91 9.53
CA GLY A 110 -9.13 5.68 10.05
C GLY A 110 -10.51 5.12 9.71
N ASN A 111 -10.61 4.27 8.68
CA ASN A 111 -11.86 3.63 8.27
C ASN A 111 -11.59 2.34 7.46
N GLU A 112 -12.65 1.63 7.10
CA GLU A 112 -12.67 0.33 6.43
C GLU A 112 -12.32 0.37 4.94
N THR A 113 -12.19 1.56 4.37
CA THR A 113 -11.98 1.73 2.94
C THR A 113 -10.67 1.07 2.48
N ILE A 114 -10.70 0.43 1.32
CA ILE A 114 -9.54 -0.03 0.55
C ILE A 114 -9.61 0.67 -0.80
N SER A 115 -8.52 1.33 -1.18
CA SER A 115 -8.46 2.12 -2.41
C SER A 115 -7.51 1.51 -3.42
N PHE A 116 -7.95 1.47 -4.68
CA PHE A 116 -7.17 1.01 -5.83
C PHE A 116 -6.82 2.21 -6.71
N ILE A 117 -5.53 2.41 -6.95
CA ILE A 117 -5.00 3.55 -7.72
C ILE A 117 -4.42 3.01 -9.02
N GLY A 118 -4.85 3.55 -10.17
CA GLY A 118 -4.31 3.16 -11.48
C GLY A 118 -2.86 3.63 -11.66
N THR A 119 -1.97 2.75 -12.14
CA THR A 119 -0.52 3.03 -12.22
C THR A 119 0.07 2.88 -13.63
N ASP A 120 -0.77 2.84 -14.67
CA ASP A 120 -0.31 2.66 -16.06
C ASP A 120 -0.66 3.88 -16.94
N PRO A 121 0.18 4.92 -16.94
CA PRO A 121 -0.02 6.12 -17.75
C PRO A 121 0.21 5.91 -19.25
N GLU A 122 0.64 4.72 -19.70
CA GLU A 122 0.88 4.46 -21.12
C GLU A 122 -0.35 3.84 -21.78
N LYS A 123 -0.87 2.75 -21.20
CA LYS A 123 -1.96 1.97 -21.81
C LYS A 123 -3.33 2.22 -21.18
N HIS A 124 -3.38 2.73 -19.94
CA HIS A 124 -4.63 2.99 -19.20
C HIS A 124 -4.67 4.46 -18.73
N LYS A 125 -4.45 5.38 -19.68
CA LYS A 125 -4.30 6.83 -19.44
C LYS A 125 -5.45 7.45 -18.66
N GLU A 126 -6.66 6.98 -18.92
CA GLU A 126 -7.88 7.44 -18.27
C GLU A 126 -7.93 7.08 -16.77
N ASN A 127 -7.22 6.03 -16.36
CA ASN A 127 -7.18 5.48 -15.01
C ASN A 127 -5.93 5.89 -14.23
N ALA A 128 -4.85 6.24 -14.92
CA ALA A 128 -3.58 6.56 -14.30
C ALA A 128 -3.69 7.70 -13.28
N TRP A 129 -3.12 7.48 -12.10
CA TRP A 129 -3.05 8.46 -11.01
C TRP A 129 -4.42 8.89 -10.47
N LYS A 130 -5.40 7.98 -10.51
CA LYS A 130 -6.72 8.17 -9.91
C LYS A 130 -7.06 6.99 -9.03
N VAL A 131 -7.82 7.26 -7.97
CA VAL A 131 -8.55 6.20 -7.26
C VAL A 131 -9.64 5.71 -8.21
N VAL A 132 -9.46 4.52 -8.77
CA VAL A 132 -10.36 3.94 -9.79
C VAL A 132 -11.49 3.15 -9.17
N GLN A 133 -11.31 2.68 -7.93
CA GLN A 133 -12.32 1.99 -7.15
C GLN A 133 -11.97 2.06 -5.67
N THR A 134 -13.02 2.08 -4.86
CA THR A 134 -12.97 1.82 -3.42
C THR A 134 -13.86 0.62 -3.10
N VAL A 135 -13.46 -0.19 -2.12
CA VAL A 135 -14.28 -1.24 -1.52
C VAL A 135 -14.12 -1.19 -0.01
N ASP A 136 -15.06 -1.76 0.72
CA ASP A 136 -15.00 -1.80 2.19
C ASP A 136 -14.43 -3.14 2.67
N GLY A 137 -13.47 -3.07 3.60
CA GLY A 137 -12.91 -4.19 4.34
C GLY A 137 -13.72 -4.53 5.60
N GLN A 138 -13.06 -5.10 6.61
CA GLN A 138 -13.71 -5.47 7.87
C GLN A 138 -14.04 -4.28 8.76
N GLY A 139 -13.23 -3.22 8.70
CA GLY A 139 -13.26 -2.11 9.64
C GLY A 139 -12.02 -1.23 9.52
N GLY A 140 -11.99 -0.13 10.26
CA GLY A 140 -10.77 0.66 10.46
C GLY A 140 -9.70 -0.10 11.24
N GLY A 141 -8.52 0.51 11.40
CA GLY A 141 -7.41 -0.08 12.12
C GLY A 141 -6.49 -0.97 11.27
N SER A 142 -6.61 -0.92 9.94
CA SER A 142 -5.70 -1.65 9.05
C SER A 142 -4.32 -1.01 9.02
N LEU A 143 -3.28 -1.85 8.92
CA LEU A 143 -1.88 -1.42 8.78
C LEU A 143 -1.23 -1.95 7.52
N PHE A 144 -1.61 -3.13 7.03
CA PHE A 144 -1.00 -3.74 5.86
C PHE A 144 -2.02 -4.37 4.93
N ILE A 145 -1.73 -4.20 3.64
CA ILE A 145 -2.38 -4.87 2.53
C ILE A 145 -1.34 -5.66 1.74
N LYS A 146 -1.69 -6.87 1.28
CA LYS A 146 -0.73 -7.74 0.59
C LYS A 146 -1.35 -8.58 -0.51
N THR A 147 -0.59 -8.77 -1.58
CA THR A 147 -0.80 -9.78 -2.62
C THR A 147 0.55 -10.23 -3.18
N HIS A 148 0.53 -11.15 -4.14
CA HIS A 148 1.71 -11.63 -4.84
C HIS A 148 1.37 -11.90 -6.32
N PRO A 149 2.30 -11.72 -7.28
CA PRO A 149 2.03 -11.95 -8.71
C PRO A 149 1.47 -13.34 -9.08
N LYS A 150 1.68 -14.35 -8.23
CA LYS A 150 1.17 -15.73 -8.38
C LYS A 150 -0.08 -16.02 -7.54
N SER A 151 -0.55 -15.07 -6.74
CA SER A 151 -1.75 -15.22 -5.92
C SER A 151 -2.96 -14.60 -6.60
N GLU A 152 -4.12 -15.23 -6.47
CA GLU A 152 -5.40 -14.65 -6.88
C GLU A 152 -6.05 -13.79 -5.78
N ASN A 153 -5.40 -13.66 -4.63
CA ASN A 153 -5.99 -13.11 -3.41
C ASN A 153 -5.32 -11.79 -3.00
N LEU A 154 -6.12 -10.92 -2.38
CA LEU A 154 -5.69 -9.68 -1.74
C LEU A 154 -6.07 -9.75 -0.26
N TYR A 155 -5.07 -9.62 0.61
CA TYR A 155 -5.19 -9.78 2.06
C TYR A 155 -5.09 -8.43 2.74
N VAL A 156 -5.99 -8.16 3.70
CA VAL A 156 -6.05 -6.89 4.45
C VAL A 156 -6.21 -7.21 5.93
N ASP A 157 -5.25 -6.77 6.73
CA ASP A 157 -5.30 -6.92 8.18
C ASP A 157 -6.06 -5.78 8.86
N THR A 158 -6.42 -5.95 10.13
CA THR A 158 -7.11 -4.94 10.95
C THR A 158 -6.56 -4.87 12.39
N PRO A 159 -5.23 -4.90 12.61
CA PRO A 159 -4.64 -5.11 13.93
C PRO A 159 -5.00 -4.04 14.95
N LEU A 160 -5.33 -2.82 14.53
CA LEU A 160 -5.66 -1.71 15.43
C LEU A 160 -7.18 -1.49 15.58
N ASN A 161 -8.00 -2.38 15.03
CA ASN A 161 -9.43 -2.34 15.28
C ASN A 161 -9.72 -2.53 16.79
N THR A 162 -10.79 -1.91 17.28
CA THR A 162 -11.22 -2.01 18.69
C THR A 162 -12.01 -3.27 18.98
N ASP A 163 -12.60 -3.89 17.96
CA ASP A 163 -13.24 -5.19 18.06
C ASP A 163 -12.21 -6.32 18.06
N ALA A 164 -12.34 -7.23 19.02
CA ALA A 164 -11.38 -8.32 19.22
C ALA A 164 -11.43 -9.39 18.11
N GLU A 165 -12.62 -9.66 17.56
CA GLU A 165 -12.76 -10.62 16.47
C GLU A 165 -12.13 -10.04 15.20
N ILE A 166 -12.40 -8.77 14.89
CA ILE A 166 -11.86 -8.07 13.71
C ILE A 166 -10.34 -7.88 13.81
N SER A 167 -9.81 -7.48 14.97
CA SER A 167 -8.36 -7.32 15.13
C SER A 167 -7.60 -8.65 15.14
N SER A 168 -8.30 -9.77 15.37
CA SER A 168 -7.74 -11.12 15.34
C SER A 168 -7.94 -11.86 14.00
N SER A 169 -8.44 -11.18 12.96
CA SER A 169 -8.76 -11.79 11.66
C SER A 169 -8.19 -11.01 10.47
N VAL A 170 -8.32 -11.58 9.27
CA VAL A 170 -7.86 -10.97 8.02
C VAL A 170 -8.96 -11.09 6.96
N ALA A 171 -9.26 -9.99 6.27
CA ALA A 171 -10.12 -10.02 5.08
C ALA A 171 -9.33 -10.45 3.84
N VAL A 172 -9.96 -11.30 3.02
CA VAL A 172 -9.37 -11.82 1.79
C VAL A 172 -10.33 -11.67 0.63
N PHE A 173 -9.99 -10.77 -0.29
CA PHE A 173 -10.69 -10.60 -1.55
C PHE A 173 -10.09 -11.51 -2.60
N LYS A 174 -10.92 -12.06 -3.49
CA LYS A 174 -10.46 -12.61 -4.76
C LYS A 174 -10.31 -11.45 -5.75
N ILE A 175 -9.13 -11.27 -6.33
CA ILE A 175 -8.83 -10.14 -7.22
C ILE A 175 -9.78 -10.11 -8.42
N LYS A 176 -10.09 -11.28 -9.01
CA LYS A 176 -11.02 -11.38 -10.14
C LYS A 176 -12.46 -10.94 -9.79
N ASP A 177 -12.83 -11.03 -8.52
CA ASP A 177 -14.17 -10.68 -8.04
C ASP A 177 -14.32 -9.18 -7.80
N LEU A 178 -13.24 -8.39 -7.87
CA LEU A 178 -13.29 -6.93 -7.72
C LEU A 178 -14.04 -6.23 -8.87
N ALA A 179 -14.25 -6.91 -10.01
CA ALA A 179 -15.09 -6.42 -11.10
C ALA A 179 -16.60 -6.61 -10.86
N LYS A 180 -17.00 -7.36 -9.83
CA LYS A 180 -18.42 -7.51 -9.48
C LYS A 180 -18.98 -6.20 -8.94
N ASP A 181 -20.30 -6.01 -9.04
CA ASP A 181 -20.98 -4.80 -8.55
C ASP A 181 -20.75 -4.56 -7.04
N LYS A 182 -20.70 -5.66 -6.27
CA LYS A 182 -20.36 -5.65 -4.85
C LYS A 182 -19.31 -6.73 -4.56
N PRO A 183 -18.02 -6.40 -4.59
CA PRO A 183 -16.96 -7.35 -4.25
C PRO A 183 -17.08 -7.77 -2.78
N GLU A 184 -17.00 -9.06 -2.53
CA GLU A 184 -17.06 -9.64 -1.19
C GLU A 184 -15.67 -10.18 -0.79
N TYR A 185 -15.39 -10.14 0.51
CA TYR A 185 -14.22 -10.77 1.10
C TYR A 185 -14.62 -11.99 1.92
N LYS A 186 -13.66 -12.90 2.11
CA LYS A 186 -13.73 -13.94 3.14
C LYS A 186 -12.96 -13.49 4.37
N VAL A 187 -13.42 -13.88 5.54
CA VAL A 187 -12.71 -13.65 6.80
C VAL A 187 -11.92 -14.91 7.16
N LEU A 188 -10.62 -14.75 7.40
CA LEU A 188 -9.77 -15.80 7.94
C LEU A 188 -9.55 -15.56 9.44
N PRO A 189 -9.95 -16.49 10.33
CA PRO A 189 -9.80 -16.33 11.77
C PRO A 189 -8.37 -16.69 12.22
N ILE A 190 -7.37 -15.95 11.74
CA ILE A 190 -5.94 -16.24 11.95
C ILE A 190 -5.60 -16.33 13.44
N GLY A 191 -6.13 -15.43 14.27
CA GLY A 191 -5.94 -15.47 15.72
C GLY A 191 -6.48 -16.76 16.34
N GLN A 192 -7.62 -17.27 15.88
CA GLN A 192 -8.16 -18.55 16.32
C GLN A 192 -7.27 -19.73 15.88
N TRP A 193 -6.82 -19.72 14.62
CA TRP A 193 -5.95 -20.77 14.08
C TRP A 193 -4.59 -20.85 14.78
N SER A 194 -4.13 -19.77 15.42
CA SER A 194 -2.89 -19.78 16.21
C SER A 194 -2.97 -20.66 17.47
N GLY A 195 -4.17 -20.96 17.97
CA GLY A 195 -4.36 -21.69 19.23
C GLY A 195 -4.06 -20.90 20.50
N ILE A 196 -3.69 -19.62 20.40
CA ILE A 196 -3.46 -18.75 21.56
C ILE A 196 -4.80 -18.46 22.25
N SER A 197 -4.91 -18.81 23.54
CA SER A 197 -6.13 -18.69 24.34
C SER A 197 -6.13 -17.53 25.34
N GLU A 198 -4.96 -16.95 25.63
CA GLU A 198 -4.81 -15.87 26.61
C GLU A 198 -4.45 -14.54 25.90
N GLY A 199 -4.91 -13.43 26.47
CA GLY A 199 -4.62 -12.09 25.96
C GLY A 199 -5.42 -11.68 24.72
N ALA A 200 -5.23 -10.43 24.30
CA ALA A 200 -5.77 -9.94 23.03
C ALA A 200 -4.86 -10.40 21.89
N ARG A 201 -5.44 -10.89 20.80
CA ARG A 201 -4.70 -11.35 19.61
C ARG A 201 -4.85 -10.33 18.51
N ARG A 202 -3.78 -9.63 18.16
CA ARG A 202 -3.75 -8.70 17.03
C ARG A 202 -2.99 -9.35 15.88
N VAL A 203 -3.67 -9.53 14.76
CA VAL A 203 -3.08 -10.12 13.56
C VAL A 203 -2.55 -9.03 12.66
N VAL A 204 -1.26 -9.09 12.36
CA VAL A 204 -0.57 -8.01 11.63
C VAL A 204 0.35 -8.58 10.56
N GLN A 205 0.40 -7.85 9.45
CA GLN A 205 1.32 -7.99 8.33
C GLN A 205 1.33 -9.39 7.69
N GLY A 206 0.58 -9.53 6.61
CA GLY A 206 0.76 -10.65 5.69
C GLY A 206 2.07 -10.52 4.90
N GLU A 207 2.91 -11.55 4.82
CA GLU A 207 4.08 -11.60 3.94
C GLU A 207 4.16 -12.96 3.22
N PHE A 208 4.44 -12.93 1.92
CA PHE A 208 4.52 -14.16 1.13
C PHE A 208 5.90 -14.82 1.21
N ASN A 209 5.93 -16.15 1.07
CA ASN A 209 7.14 -16.87 0.75
C ASN A 209 7.64 -16.51 -0.68
N LYS A 210 8.86 -16.91 -1.01
CA LYS A 210 9.49 -16.63 -2.32
C LYS A 210 8.63 -17.07 -3.52
N ASP A 211 7.94 -18.20 -3.37
CA ASP A 211 7.14 -18.80 -4.45
C ASP A 211 5.74 -18.21 -4.58
N GLY A 212 5.31 -17.40 -3.61
CA GLY A 212 3.98 -16.79 -3.58
C GLY A 212 2.84 -17.76 -3.31
N THR A 213 3.16 -18.94 -2.78
CA THR A 213 2.21 -20.03 -2.53
C THR A 213 1.69 -20.02 -1.10
N GLU A 214 2.44 -19.42 -0.18
CA GLU A 214 2.09 -19.30 1.23
C GLU A 214 2.21 -17.85 1.66
N ILE A 215 1.29 -17.42 2.53
CA ILE A 215 1.31 -16.12 3.19
C ILE A 215 1.33 -16.33 4.71
N TRP A 216 2.22 -15.60 5.37
CA TRP A 216 2.48 -15.70 6.80
C TRP A 216 1.93 -14.46 7.48
N PHE A 217 1.39 -14.62 8.69
CA PHE A 217 0.89 -13.53 9.52
C PHE A 217 1.47 -13.66 10.92
N SER A 218 1.72 -12.52 11.57
CA SER A 218 2.09 -12.50 12.99
C SER A 218 0.83 -12.38 13.84
N VAL A 219 0.78 -13.14 14.94
CA VAL A 219 -0.24 -13.03 15.98
C VAL A 219 0.48 -12.64 17.28
N TRP A 220 0.15 -11.47 17.82
CA TRP A 220 0.76 -10.94 19.05
C TRP A 220 -0.27 -10.38 20.01
#